data_AF-A0A938F0S5-F1
#
_entry.id   AF-A0A938F0S5-F1
#
_cell.length_a   1.000
_cell.length_b   1.000
_cell.length_c   1.000
_cell.angle_alpha   90.00
_cell.angle_beta   90.00
_cell.angle_gamma   90.00
#
_symmetry.space_group_name_H-M   'P 1'
#
loop_
_entity.id
_entity.type
_entity.pdbx_description
1 polymer ?
#
loop_
_entity_poly.entity_id
_entity_poly.type
_entity_poly.pdbx_seq_one_letter_code
_entity_poly.pdbx_strand_id
1 'polypeptide(L)'
;MLTSPLDLIYEAFESIKKFNKSGEDTLLPKILGVHLEGPYLSKKYKGAQPLEYLRVPDVAECKEMIKRSDGLLGIMTIAPELDKSLEVIELLSSYRIISSVGHSDASMEDLNLAISKGLSHVTHAFNALGEMRFSEPGVRHPALEGYVLVRDELKLEIISELTHINPVIMEIAYRVKKAENIIIVTDSMSVSGLKPGRYKIGVMSLILEENSDVARLEDGGLAGSVVPLNKAVKTFFENTSATLNEAVQMASYNPATSLGISYRKGSIEVGKDADLIVFDENLEIKKVFIEGKLALNEN
;
A
#
# COMPACT_ATOMS: atom_id res chain seq x y z
N MET A 1 2.71 7.99 0.12
CA MET A 1 2.82 9.38 -0.37
C MET A 1 2.37 9.39 -1.80
N LEU A 2 1.43 10.26 -2.14
CA LEU A 2 0.81 10.31 -3.46
C LEU A 2 1.72 11.04 -4.45
N THR A 3 1.40 10.92 -5.74
CA THR A 3 2.03 11.71 -6.79
C THR A 3 1.88 13.20 -6.48
N SER A 4 3.00 13.92 -6.47
CA SER A 4 3.10 15.33 -6.08
C SER A 4 4.31 15.96 -6.78
N PRO A 5 4.41 17.31 -6.83
CA PRO A 5 5.64 17.93 -7.31
C PRO A 5 6.84 17.54 -6.43
N LEU A 6 8.02 17.46 -7.05
CA LEU A 6 9.22 16.86 -6.45
C LEU A 6 9.68 17.59 -5.18
N ASP A 7 9.50 18.90 -5.13
CA ASP A 7 9.78 19.72 -3.95
C ASP A 7 8.98 19.25 -2.73
N LEU A 8 7.68 19.01 -2.88
CA LEU A 8 6.84 18.47 -1.80
C LEU A 8 7.26 17.05 -1.40
N ILE A 9 7.64 16.20 -2.36
CA ILE A 9 8.17 14.86 -2.07
C ILE A 9 9.44 14.97 -1.21
N TYR A 10 10.36 15.86 -1.58
CA TYR A 10 11.60 16.08 -0.83
C TYR A 10 11.35 16.72 0.54
N GLU A 11 10.44 17.68 0.65
CA GLU A 11 10.04 18.27 1.92
C GLU A 11 9.46 17.24 2.88
N ALA A 12 8.68 16.29 2.36
CA ALA A 12 8.15 15.20 3.17
C ALA A 12 9.25 14.22 3.62
N PHE A 13 10.26 13.92 2.79
CA PHE A 13 11.45 13.20 3.25
C PHE A 13 12.16 13.95 4.38
N GLU A 14 12.41 15.25 4.24
CA GLU A 14 13.06 16.04 5.30
C GLU A 14 12.23 16.09 6.59
N SER A 15 10.91 16.21 6.46
CA SER A 15 9.99 16.23 7.60
C SER A 15 10.02 14.91 8.38
N ILE A 16 10.00 13.77 7.67
CA ILE A 16 10.10 12.44 8.29
C ILE A 16 11.48 12.24 8.93
N LYS A 17 12.56 12.66 8.28
CA LYS A 17 13.92 12.60 8.87
C LYS A 17 14.01 13.43 10.14
N LYS A 18 13.42 14.63 10.15
CA LYS A 18 13.38 15.49 11.33
C LYS A 18 12.56 14.86 12.45
N PHE A 19 11.40 14.30 12.13
CA PHE A 19 10.56 13.58 13.09
C PHE A 19 11.29 12.38 13.69
N ASN A 20 11.91 11.53 12.88
CA ASN A 20 12.65 10.36 13.36
C ASN A 20 13.92 10.74 14.16
N LYS A 21 14.53 11.91 13.91
CA LYS A 21 15.71 12.40 14.64
C LYS A 21 15.39 13.15 15.93
N SER A 22 14.16 13.65 16.11
CA SER A 22 13.83 14.46 17.30
C SER A 22 14.06 13.69 18.60
N GLY A 23 13.96 12.35 18.55
CA GLY A 23 14.18 11.48 19.70
C GLY A 23 13.16 11.72 20.82
N GLU A 24 12.10 12.47 20.54
CA GLU A 24 11.00 12.69 21.47
C GLU A 24 10.28 11.36 21.71
N ASP A 25 10.05 11.03 22.97
CA ASP A 25 9.27 9.87 23.36
C ASP A 25 7.79 10.17 23.13
N THR A 26 7.37 10.13 21.87
CA THR A 26 6.03 10.59 21.47
C THR A 26 4.94 9.56 21.79
N LEU A 27 5.29 8.34 22.22
CA LEU A 27 4.36 7.19 22.28
C LEU A 27 3.57 7.02 20.97
N LEU A 28 4.16 7.40 19.83
CA LEU A 28 3.58 7.25 18.50
C LEU A 28 4.24 6.10 17.75
N PRO A 29 3.54 5.47 16.78
CA PRO A 29 4.13 4.49 15.90
C PRO A 29 5.34 5.06 15.15
N LYS A 30 6.39 4.26 14.97
CA LYS A 30 7.57 4.68 14.21
C LYS A 30 7.28 4.74 12.72
N ILE A 31 7.76 5.80 12.07
CA ILE A 31 7.75 5.89 10.61
C ILE A 31 8.96 5.11 10.09
N LEU A 32 8.71 3.89 9.63
CA LEU A 32 9.74 2.96 9.15
C LEU A 32 10.37 3.39 7.81
N GLY A 33 9.63 4.16 7.02
CA GLY A 33 10.04 4.61 5.70
C GLY A 33 8.90 5.27 4.94
N VAL A 34 9.08 5.41 3.64
CA VAL A 34 8.11 5.99 2.71
C VAL A 34 7.80 5.00 1.62
N HIS A 35 6.50 4.83 1.39
CA HIS A 35 5.96 4.32 0.14
C HIS A 35 5.63 5.50 -0.75
N LEU A 36 6.30 5.63 -1.89
CA LEU A 36 6.00 6.63 -2.90
C LEU A 36 5.12 6.02 -4.00
N GLU A 37 3.86 6.43 -4.03
CA GLU A 37 2.89 5.95 -5.00
C GLU A 37 2.90 6.85 -6.23
N GLY A 38 3.68 6.46 -7.24
CA GLY A 38 4.04 7.29 -8.38
C GLY A 38 5.40 7.99 -8.23
N PRO A 39 5.71 9.01 -9.05
CA PRO A 39 4.85 9.66 -10.04
C PRO A 39 4.75 8.92 -11.39
N TYR A 40 5.38 7.75 -11.50
CA TYR A 40 5.50 6.97 -12.74
C TYR A 40 4.30 6.03 -12.95
N LEU A 41 3.11 6.63 -13.12
CA LEU A 41 1.84 5.90 -13.20
C LEU A 41 1.13 6.14 -14.54
N SER A 42 0.24 5.21 -14.91
CA SER A 42 -0.56 5.33 -16.12
C SER A 42 -1.55 6.49 -15.98
N LYS A 43 -1.56 7.40 -16.96
CA LYS A 43 -2.57 8.48 -17.03
C LYS A 43 -3.99 7.92 -17.16
N LYS A 44 -4.14 6.76 -17.82
CA LYS A 44 -5.43 6.09 -18.01
C LYS A 44 -5.98 5.53 -16.70
N TYR A 45 -5.10 4.98 -15.86
CA TYR A 45 -5.46 4.39 -14.57
C TYR A 45 -5.05 5.25 -13.38
N LYS A 46 -5.01 6.58 -13.55
CA LYS A 46 -4.54 7.50 -12.51
C LYS A 46 -5.34 7.42 -11.19
N GLY A 47 -6.61 6.99 -11.23
CA GLY A 47 -7.51 7.05 -10.07
C GLY A 47 -7.53 8.45 -9.46
N ALA A 48 -7.27 8.52 -8.16
CA ALA A 48 -7.19 9.76 -7.40
C ALA A 48 -5.89 10.55 -7.60
N GLN A 49 -4.90 10.01 -8.30
CA GLN A 49 -3.62 10.68 -8.51
C GLN A 49 -3.80 11.94 -9.37
N PRO A 50 -3.16 13.06 -9.00
CA PRO A 50 -3.21 14.33 -9.74
C PRO A 50 -2.49 14.20 -11.08
N LEU A 51 -3.24 14.38 -12.18
CA LEU A 51 -2.78 14.12 -13.54
C LEU A 51 -1.59 14.99 -13.94
N GLU A 52 -1.57 16.24 -13.47
CA GLU A 52 -0.54 17.23 -13.76
C GLU A 52 0.83 16.89 -13.14
N TYR A 53 0.86 16.02 -12.14
CA TYR A 53 2.09 15.59 -11.48
C TYR A 53 2.55 14.19 -11.88
N LEU A 54 1.79 13.48 -12.72
CA LEU A 54 2.26 12.23 -13.32
C LEU A 54 3.41 12.49 -14.27
N ARG A 55 4.45 11.66 -14.19
CA ARG A 55 5.71 11.82 -14.94
C ARG A 55 6.00 10.57 -15.74
N VAL A 56 6.71 10.73 -16.85
CA VAL A 56 7.33 9.60 -17.54
C VAL A 56 8.48 9.09 -16.67
N PRO A 57 8.68 7.77 -16.53
CA PRO A 57 9.81 7.22 -15.80
C PRO A 57 11.14 7.82 -16.26
N ASP A 58 11.95 8.26 -15.29
CA ASP A 58 13.29 8.79 -15.54
C ASP A 58 14.27 8.25 -14.50
N VAL A 59 15.31 7.56 -14.98
CA VAL A 59 16.30 6.90 -14.13
C VAL A 59 17.13 7.91 -13.33
N ALA A 60 17.44 9.09 -13.88
CA ALA A 60 18.22 10.10 -13.17
C ALA A 60 17.39 10.78 -12.08
N GLU A 61 16.12 11.08 -12.37
CA GLU A 61 15.16 11.60 -11.39
C GLU A 61 14.94 10.59 -10.26
N CYS A 62 14.75 9.31 -10.58
CA CYS A 62 14.62 8.24 -9.58
C CYS A 62 15.87 8.12 -8.70
N LYS A 63 17.08 8.17 -9.28
CA LYS A 63 18.33 8.19 -8.51
C LYS A 63 18.40 9.37 -7.53
N GLU A 64 17.98 10.55 -7.95
CA GLU A 64 17.94 11.71 -7.06
C GLU A 64 16.89 11.52 -5.95
N MET A 65 15.71 10.99 -6.25
CA MET A 65 14.71 10.65 -5.22
C MET A 65 15.27 9.66 -4.17
N ILE A 66 15.91 8.59 -4.61
CA ILE A 66 16.56 7.60 -3.73
C ILE A 66 17.60 8.30 -2.84
N LYS A 67 18.49 9.11 -3.44
CA LYS A 67 19.53 9.84 -2.71
C LYS A 67 18.95 10.80 -1.68
N ARG A 68 17.91 11.57 -2.03
CA ARG A 68 17.27 12.56 -1.15
C ARG A 68 16.46 11.91 -0.02
N SER A 69 15.94 10.71 -0.26
CA SER A 69 15.24 9.92 0.76
C SER A 69 16.16 9.50 1.91
N ASP A 70 17.47 9.42 1.69
CA ASP A 70 18.47 9.04 2.72
C ASP A 70 18.11 7.71 3.41
N GLY A 71 17.70 6.73 2.59
CA GLY A 71 17.30 5.40 3.05
C GLY A 71 15.84 5.28 3.52
N LEU A 72 15.04 6.36 3.46
CA LEU A 72 13.62 6.30 3.82
C LEU A 72 12.75 5.64 2.75
N LEU A 73 13.09 5.77 1.45
CA LEU A 73 12.25 5.23 0.39
C LEU A 73 12.31 3.69 0.42
N GLY A 74 11.23 3.06 0.87
CA GLY A 74 11.13 1.60 1.00
C GLY A 74 10.32 0.93 -0.09
N ILE A 75 9.32 1.63 -0.63
CA ILE A 75 8.42 1.13 -1.69
C ILE A 75 8.18 2.23 -2.72
N MET A 76 8.14 1.88 -3.99
CA MET A 76 7.64 2.75 -5.06
C MET A 76 6.60 2.03 -5.92
N THR A 77 5.42 2.63 -6.08
CA THR A 77 4.41 2.15 -7.05
C THR A 77 4.71 2.72 -8.43
N ILE A 78 4.75 1.85 -9.43
CA ILE A 78 5.12 2.17 -10.80
C ILE A 78 4.27 1.38 -11.80
N ALA A 79 3.90 2.02 -12.91
CA ALA A 79 3.24 1.38 -14.04
C ALA A 79 4.31 0.80 -15.01
N PRO A 80 4.47 -0.54 -15.10
CA PRO A 80 5.58 -1.14 -15.83
C PRO A 80 5.49 -1.01 -17.35
N GLU A 81 4.33 -0.67 -17.91
CA GLU A 81 4.14 -0.46 -19.35
C GLU A 81 4.69 0.86 -19.88
N LEU A 82 5.12 1.77 -19.00
CA LEU A 82 5.65 3.06 -19.40
C LEU A 82 7.12 2.94 -19.86
N ASP A 83 7.50 3.78 -20.82
CA ASP A 83 8.88 3.85 -21.30
C ASP A 83 9.85 4.09 -20.13
N LYS A 84 10.95 3.32 -20.10
CA LYS A 84 11.97 3.28 -19.04
C LYS A 84 11.55 2.74 -17.67
N SER A 85 10.33 2.23 -17.51
CA SER A 85 9.89 1.65 -16.22
C SER A 85 10.75 0.47 -15.80
N LEU A 86 11.18 -0.39 -16.74
CA LEU A 86 11.99 -1.57 -16.44
C LEU A 86 13.37 -1.20 -15.85
N GLU A 87 14.00 -0.16 -16.37
CA GLU A 87 15.26 0.37 -15.87
C GLU A 87 15.11 1.01 -14.48
N VAL A 88 13.98 1.68 -14.23
CA VAL A 88 13.64 2.21 -12.91
C VAL A 88 13.40 1.07 -11.91
N ILE A 89 12.68 0.02 -12.30
CA ILE A 89 12.44 -1.17 -11.47
C ILE A 89 13.77 -1.87 -11.11
N GLU A 90 14.64 -2.07 -12.10
CA GLU A 90 15.97 -2.66 -11.88
C GLU A 90 16.83 -1.80 -10.95
N LEU A 91 16.77 -0.48 -11.11
CA LEU A 91 17.42 0.47 -10.20
C LEU A 91 16.89 0.31 -8.77
N LEU A 92 15.57 0.36 -8.55
CA LEU A 92 14.95 0.23 -7.23
C LEU A 92 15.37 -1.08 -6.55
N SER A 93 15.33 -2.19 -7.30
CA SER A 93 15.79 -3.52 -6.85
C SER A 93 17.25 -3.50 -6.38
N SER A 94 18.15 -2.83 -7.11
CA SER A 94 19.57 -2.70 -6.73
C SER A 94 19.80 -1.95 -5.41
N TYR A 95 18.86 -1.10 -5.00
CA TYR A 95 18.85 -0.40 -3.72
C TYR A 95 18.01 -1.11 -2.63
N ARG A 96 17.46 -2.30 -2.93
CA ARG A 96 16.52 -3.04 -2.08
C ARG A 96 15.24 -2.26 -1.76
N ILE A 97 14.80 -1.43 -2.71
CA ILE A 97 13.53 -0.72 -2.66
C ILE A 97 12.51 -1.57 -3.39
N ILE A 98 11.38 -1.83 -2.75
CA ILE A 98 10.31 -2.65 -3.33
C ILE A 98 9.67 -1.85 -4.47
N SER A 99 9.61 -2.45 -5.65
CA SER A 99 8.79 -1.93 -6.73
C SER A 99 7.45 -2.67 -6.75
N SER A 100 6.37 -1.90 -6.83
CA SER A 100 5.01 -2.39 -6.78
C SER A 100 4.24 -1.95 -8.03
N VAL A 101 3.55 -2.87 -8.70
CA VAL A 101 2.67 -2.49 -9.82
C VAL A 101 1.37 -1.92 -9.29
N GLY A 102 0.94 -0.79 -9.83
CA GLY A 102 -0.32 -0.14 -9.51
C GLY A 102 -0.61 0.98 -10.50
N HIS A 103 -1.87 1.41 -10.61
CA HIS A 103 -2.28 2.45 -11.57
C HIS A 103 -1.75 2.18 -12.98
N SER A 104 -2.04 0.99 -13.50
CA SER A 104 -1.34 0.41 -14.67
C SER A 104 -2.30 -0.29 -15.61
N ASP A 105 -2.03 -0.15 -16.91
CA ASP A 105 -2.67 -0.87 -18.01
C ASP A 105 -1.77 -1.99 -18.58
N ALA A 106 -0.80 -2.45 -17.80
CA ALA A 106 0.25 -3.35 -18.25
C ALA A 106 -0.29 -4.65 -18.83
N SER A 107 0.33 -5.07 -19.93
CA SER A 107 0.14 -6.40 -20.48
C SER A 107 0.83 -7.46 -19.63
N MET A 108 0.56 -8.72 -19.93
CA MET A 108 1.27 -9.84 -19.30
C MET A 108 2.76 -9.82 -19.61
N GLU A 109 3.14 -9.38 -20.82
CA GLU A 109 4.55 -9.28 -21.22
C GLU A 109 5.28 -8.21 -20.41
N ASP A 110 4.66 -7.03 -20.26
CA ASP A 110 5.20 -5.95 -19.43
C ASP A 110 5.41 -6.41 -17.98
N LEU A 111 4.41 -7.09 -17.41
CA LEU A 111 4.51 -7.60 -16.03
C LEU A 111 5.59 -8.67 -15.88
N ASN A 112 5.71 -9.59 -16.84
CA ASN A 112 6.76 -10.62 -16.84
C ASN A 112 8.15 -10.00 -16.86
N LEU A 113 8.36 -9.03 -17.74
CA LEU A 113 9.63 -8.30 -17.83
C LEU A 113 9.90 -7.54 -16.52
N ALA A 114 8.90 -6.86 -15.97
CA ALA A 114 9.02 -6.15 -14.69
C ALA A 114 9.40 -7.09 -13.53
N ILE A 115 8.76 -8.25 -13.42
CA ILE A 115 9.10 -9.26 -12.39
C ILE A 115 10.54 -9.73 -12.58
N SER A 116 10.98 -9.97 -13.82
CA SER A 116 12.38 -10.36 -14.10
C SER A 116 13.40 -9.29 -13.70
N LYS A 117 12.97 -8.03 -13.53
CA LYS A 117 13.77 -6.89 -13.06
C LYS A 117 13.64 -6.62 -11.56
N GLY A 118 12.81 -7.38 -10.84
CA GLY A 118 12.67 -7.30 -9.39
C GLY A 118 11.36 -6.69 -8.88
N LEU A 119 10.35 -6.52 -9.74
CA LEU A 119 9.00 -6.16 -9.30
C LEU A 119 8.38 -7.30 -8.48
N SER A 120 7.88 -6.98 -7.29
CA SER A 120 7.52 -7.99 -6.28
C SER A 120 6.23 -7.71 -5.53
N HIS A 121 5.59 -6.56 -5.76
CA HIS A 121 4.35 -6.17 -5.10
C HIS A 121 3.29 -5.72 -6.10
N VAL A 122 2.03 -5.74 -5.65
CA VAL A 122 0.89 -5.11 -6.30
C VAL A 122 0.25 -4.17 -5.29
N THR A 123 0.21 -2.87 -5.62
CA THR A 123 -0.41 -1.86 -4.76
C THR A 123 -1.92 -1.97 -4.90
N HIS A 124 -2.61 -1.94 -3.74
CA HIS A 124 -4.08 -2.02 -3.60
C HIS A 124 -4.77 -2.84 -4.69
N ALA A 125 -4.39 -4.11 -4.82
CA ALA A 125 -4.85 -5.01 -5.88
C ALA A 125 -6.36 -4.90 -6.10
N PHE A 126 -6.77 -4.99 -7.37
CA PHE A 126 -8.14 -4.76 -7.86
C PHE A 126 -8.63 -3.30 -7.88
N ASN A 127 -7.77 -2.33 -7.55
CA ASN A 127 -8.06 -0.91 -7.65
C ASN A 127 -7.16 -0.27 -8.70
N ALA A 128 -7.75 0.48 -9.63
CA ALA A 128 -7.02 1.17 -10.69
C ALA A 128 -6.04 0.26 -11.49
N LEU A 129 -6.44 -0.98 -11.75
CA LEU A 129 -5.71 -1.92 -12.60
C LEU A 129 -6.52 -2.18 -13.90
N GLY A 130 -5.81 -2.61 -14.95
CA GLY A 130 -6.40 -2.90 -16.27
C GLY A 130 -7.71 -3.70 -16.25
N GLU A 131 -8.60 -3.43 -17.22
CA GLU A 131 -9.89 -4.12 -17.37
C GLU A 131 -9.77 -5.38 -18.24
N MET A 132 -10.71 -6.34 -18.10
CA MET A 132 -10.77 -7.52 -18.98
C MET A 132 -10.89 -7.09 -20.44
N ARG A 133 -9.96 -7.55 -21.28
CA ARG A 133 -9.95 -7.27 -22.72
C ARG A 133 -10.50 -8.45 -23.50
N PHE A 134 -11.35 -8.16 -24.47
CA PHE A 134 -11.78 -9.13 -25.47
C PHE A 134 -10.82 -9.06 -26.65
N SER A 135 -9.91 -10.02 -26.77
CA SER A 135 -9.07 -10.16 -27.96
C SER A 135 -9.47 -11.42 -28.70
N GLU A 136 -10.22 -11.20 -29.78
CA GLU A 136 -10.74 -12.20 -30.73
C GLU A 136 -11.92 -13.08 -30.27
N PRO A 137 -12.75 -13.57 -31.19
CA PRO A 137 -13.87 -14.45 -30.85
C PRO A 137 -13.36 -15.79 -30.27
N GLY A 138 -13.57 -16.00 -28.96
CA GLY A 138 -13.50 -17.33 -28.33
C GLY A 138 -12.43 -17.54 -27.26
N VAL A 139 -11.41 -16.68 -27.14
CA VAL A 139 -10.38 -16.81 -26.08
C VAL A 139 -10.46 -15.60 -25.13
N ARG A 140 -10.64 -15.86 -23.83
CA ARG A 140 -10.63 -14.82 -22.79
C ARG A 140 -9.21 -14.66 -22.27
N HIS A 141 -8.69 -13.44 -22.30
CA HIS A 141 -7.41 -13.10 -21.66
C HIS A 141 -7.69 -12.41 -20.33
N PRO A 142 -7.08 -12.86 -19.21
CA PRO A 142 -7.19 -12.13 -17.96
C PRO A 142 -6.63 -10.72 -18.11
N ALA A 143 -7.27 -9.76 -17.46
CA ALA A 143 -6.69 -8.44 -17.25
C ALA A 143 -5.49 -8.54 -16.31
N LEU A 144 -4.83 -7.40 -16.06
CA LEU A 144 -3.74 -7.31 -15.08
C LEU A 144 -4.15 -7.90 -13.73
N GLU A 145 -5.37 -7.60 -13.26
CA GLU A 145 -5.96 -8.13 -12.02
C GLU A 145 -6.00 -9.66 -11.95
N GLY A 146 -6.40 -10.30 -13.06
CA GLY A 146 -6.44 -11.76 -13.13
C GLY A 146 -5.05 -12.37 -13.22
N TYR A 147 -4.11 -11.66 -13.84
CA TYR A 147 -2.76 -12.15 -14.03
C TYR A 147 -1.93 -12.07 -12.74
N VAL A 148 -2.00 -10.96 -12.00
CA VAL A 148 -1.25 -10.81 -10.73
C VAL A 148 -1.63 -11.87 -9.69
N LEU A 149 -2.87 -12.38 -9.74
CA LEU A 149 -3.34 -13.41 -8.83
C LEU A 149 -2.56 -14.72 -8.95
N VAL A 150 -2.10 -15.07 -10.15
CA VAL A 150 -1.41 -16.34 -10.41
C VAL A 150 0.11 -16.22 -10.42
N ARG A 151 0.65 -15.09 -9.94
CA ARG A 151 2.10 -14.82 -9.87
C ARG A 151 2.60 -14.93 -8.45
N ASP A 152 3.23 -16.05 -8.12
CA ASP A 152 3.75 -16.35 -6.78
C ASP A 152 4.85 -15.37 -6.34
N GLU A 153 5.53 -14.72 -7.30
CA GLU A 153 6.55 -13.71 -7.04
C GLU A 153 5.98 -12.41 -6.47
N LEU A 154 4.66 -12.19 -6.63
CA LEU A 154 4.00 -10.95 -6.24
C LEU A 154 3.26 -11.11 -4.91
N LYS A 155 3.44 -10.14 -4.01
CA LYS A 155 2.56 -9.93 -2.86
C LYS A 155 1.45 -8.95 -3.21
N LEU A 156 0.21 -9.27 -2.84
CA LEU A 156 -0.94 -8.39 -3.08
C LEU A 156 -1.23 -7.53 -1.86
N GLU A 157 -1.20 -6.21 -2.01
CA GLU A 157 -1.76 -5.31 -1.02
C GLU A 157 -3.28 -5.26 -1.18
N ILE A 158 -4.05 -5.49 -0.10
CA ILE A 158 -5.52 -5.52 -0.12
C ILE A 158 -6.07 -4.50 0.88
N ILE A 159 -6.98 -3.65 0.38
CA ILE A 159 -7.82 -2.75 1.16
C ILE A 159 -9.15 -3.46 1.44
N SER A 160 -9.40 -3.87 2.68
CA SER A 160 -10.49 -4.82 3.00
C SER A 160 -11.76 -4.23 3.61
N GLU A 161 -12.03 -2.92 3.49
CA GLU A 161 -13.24 -2.28 4.06
C GLU A 161 -14.55 -2.44 3.27
N LEU A 162 -14.67 -3.45 2.41
CA LEU A 162 -15.87 -3.79 1.61
C LEU A 162 -16.29 -2.77 0.55
N THR A 163 -15.80 -1.53 0.60
CA THR A 163 -16.12 -0.49 -0.40
C THR A 163 -15.19 -0.58 -1.62
N HIS A 164 -13.88 -0.73 -1.40
CA HIS A 164 -12.91 -0.89 -2.48
C HIS A 164 -12.97 -2.29 -3.13
N ILE A 165 -13.27 -3.32 -2.34
CA ILE A 165 -13.24 -4.70 -2.81
C ILE A 165 -14.43 -5.51 -2.30
N ASN A 166 -15.03 -6.31 -3.18
CA ASN A 166 -16.11 -7.22 -2.81
C ASN A 166 -15.55 -8.43 -2.02
N PRO A 167 -16.27 -8.93 -0.98
CA PRO A 167 -15.92 -10.15 -0.25
C PRO A 167 -15.52 -11.35 -1.11
N VAL A 168 -16.20 -11.59 -2.23
CA VAL A 168 -15.91 -12.70 -3.12
C VAL A 168 -14.53 -12.56 -3.76
N ILE A 169 -14.11 -11.33 -4.10
CA ILE A 169 -12.78 -11.06 -4.65
C ILE A 169 -11.71 -11.28 -3.56
N MET A 170 -11.97 -10.85 -2.32
CA MET A 170 -11.07 -11.13 -1.19
C MET A 170 -10.88 -12.64 -0.98
N GLU A 171 -11.96 -13.42 -1.03
CA GLU A 171 -11.91 -14.88 -0.89
C GLU A 171 -11.17 -15.54 -2.06
N ILE A 172 -11.37 -15.07 -3.29
CA ILE A 172 -10.60 -15.55 -4.45
C ILE A 172 -9.11 -15.26 -4.26
N ALA A 173 -8.76 -14.02 -3.90
CA ALA A 173 -7.38 -13.63 -3.65
C ALA A 173 -6.75 -14.50 -2.57
N TYR A 174 -7.43 -14.67 -1.44
CA TYR A 174 -6.98 -15.54 -0.35
C TYR A 174 -6.75 -16.98 -0.80
N ARG A 175 -7.72 -17.58 -1.52
CA ARG A 175 -7.60 -18.97 -1.95
C ARG A 175 -6.45 -19.20 -2.92
N VAL A 176 -6.17 -18.25 -3.80
CA VAL A 176 -5.12 -18.35 -4.81
C VAL A 176 -3.76 -17.99 -4.22
N LYS A 177 -3.62 -16.81 -3.60
CA LYS A 177 -2.35 -16.27 -3.12
C LYS A 177 -1.89 -16.85 -1.79
N LYS A 178 -2.84 -17.33 -0.98
CA LYS A 178 -2.64 -17.73 0.41
C LYS A 178 -2.19 -16.56 1.29
N ALA A 179 -2.22 -16.78 2.61
CA ALA A 179 -1.95 -15.73 3.58
C ALA A 179 -0.55 -15.14 3.39
N GLU A 180 0.47 -15.94 3.06
CA GLU A 180 1.87 -15.51 2.93
C GLU A 180 2.13 -14.46 1.84
N ASN A 181 1.25 -14.37 0.84
CA ASN A 181 1.40 -13.47 -0.30
C ASN A 181 0.34 -12.35 -0.34
N ILE A 182 -0.33 -12.10 0.79
CA ILE A 182 -1.25 -10.98 0.95
C ILE A 182 -0.74 -10.06 2.05
N ILE A 183 -0.85 -8.75 1.84
CA ILE A 183 -0.59 -7.72 2.83
C ILE A 183 -1.88 -6.91 2.97
N ILE A 184 -2.46 -6.87 4.17
CA ILE A 184 -3.61 -6.01 4.43
C ILE A 184 -3.06 -4.59 4.66
N VAL A 185 -3.52 -3.66 3.83
CA VAL A 185 -3.20 -2.23 3.92
C VAL A 185 -4.48 -1.45 4.16
N THR A 186 -4.36 -0.26 4.75
CA THR A 186 -5.51 0.63 4.88
C THR A 186 -5.68 1.50 3.65
N ASP A 187 -4.59 1.92 3.00
CA ASP A 187 -4.60 3.05 2.05
C ASP A 187 -5.33 4.27 2.63
N SER A 188 -5.13 4.50 3.93
CA SER A 188 -5.89 5.51 4.65
C SER A 188 -5.39 6.92 4.38
N MET A 189 -6.33 7.83 4.16
CA MET A 189 -6.05 9.24 4.00
C MET A 189 -5.98 9.97 5.34
N SER A 190 -5.29 11.11 5.38
CA SER A 190 -5.17 11.95 6.58
C SER A 190 -6.49 12.54 7.10
N VAL A 191 -7.60 12.32 6.38
CA VAL A 191 -8.96 12.66 6.85
C VAL A 191 -9.58 11.57 7.72
N SER A 192 -8.93 10.41 7.87
CA SER A 192 -9.36 9.37 8.81
C SER A 192 -9.41 9.91 10.24
N GLY A 193 -10.49 9.57 10.96
CA GLY A 193 -10.76 10.05 12.31
C GLY A 193 -11.25 11.51 12.40
N LEU A 194 -11.40 12.22 11.28
CA LEU A 194 -11.98 13.57 11.25
C LEU A 194 -13.51 13.53 11.12
N LYS A 195 -14.16 14.68 11.37
CA LYS A 195 -15.61 14.84 11.16
C LYS A 195 -15.94 14.85 9.66
N PRO A 196 -17.19 14.54 9.26
CA PRO A 196 -17.61 14.73 7.87
C PRO A 196 -17.38 16.16 7.39
N GLY A 197 -16.91 16.32 6.14
CA GLY A 197 -16.54 17.63 5.61
C GLY A 197 -15.76 17.60 4.30
N ARG A 198 -15.45 18.81 3.80
CA ARG A 198 -14.57 19.02 2.65
C ARG A 198 -13.16 19.36 3.13
N TYR A 199 -12.17 18.69 2.57
CA TYR A 199 -10.77 18.79 2.98
C TYR A 199 -9.88 19.08 1.78
N LYS A 200 -8.79 19.81 2.02
CA LYS A 200 -7.69 19.93 1.07
C LYS A 200 -6.46 19.24 1.66
N ILE A 201 -6.12 18.07 1.13
CA ILE A 201 -4.98 17.26 1.58
C ILE A 201 -3.90 17.31 0.51
N GLY A 202 -2.79 17.99 0.81
CA GLY A 202 -1.75 18.28 -0.17
C GLY A 202 -2.34 19.03 -1.36
N VAL A 203 -2.30 18.40 -2.53
CA VAL A 203 -2.82 18.94 -3.79
C VAL A 203 -4.26 18.50 -4.11
N MET A 204 -4.85 17.63 -3.29
CA MET A 204 -6.17 17.03 -3.55
C MET A 204 -7.28 17.68 -2.74
N SER A 205 -8.46 17.78 -3.35
CA SER A 205 -9.72 18.13 -2.69
C SER A 205 -10.52 16.84 -2.44
N LEU A 206 -10.90 16.62 -1.18
CA LEU A 206 -11.58 15.42 -0.71
C LEU A 206 -12.89 15.76 -0.01
N ILE A 207 -13.86 14.86 -0.12
CA ILE A 207 -15.13 14.88 0.59
C ILE A 207 -15.17 13.63 1.47
N LEU A 208 -15.38 13.84 2.77
CA LEU A 208 -15.70 12.79 3.72
C LEU A 208 -17.19 12.91 4.08
N GLU A 209 -17.97 11.93 3.66
CA GLU A 209 -19.41 11.86 3.95
C GLU A 209 -19.67 11.28 5.34
N GLU A 210 -20.87 11.51 5.86
CA GLU A 210 -21.28 10.95 7.15
C GLU A 210 -21.38 9.43 7.08
N ASN A 211 -20.80 8.72 8.07
CA ASN A 211 -20.74 7.26 8.15
C ASN A 211 -20.08 6.58 6.93
N SER A 212 -19.13 7.26 6.28
CA SER A 212 -18.39 6.68 5.15
C SER A 212 -17.08 6.01 5.60
N ASP A 213 -16.78 4.87 5.00
CA ASP A 213 -15.52 4.15 5.17
C ASP A 213 -14.44 4.61 4.17
N VAL A 214 -14.76 5.53 3.27
CA VAL A 214 -13.87 6.03 2.21
C VAL A 214 -13.92 7.55 2.09
N ALA A 215 -12.83 8.13 1.60
CA ALA A 215 -12.85 9.51 1.11
C ALA A 215 -13.11 9.52 -0.41
N ARG A 216 -13.75 10.59 -0.90
CA ARG A 216 -14.06 10.75 -2.32
C ARG A 216 -13.51 12.04 -2.88
N LEU A 217 -13.18 12.03 -4.16
CA LEU A 217 -12.97 13.25 -4.95
C LEU A 217 -14.29 13.99 -5.16
N GLU A 218 -14.22 15.23 -5.62
CA GLU A 218 -15.41 16.03 -5.94
C GLU A 218 -16.26 15.45 -7.08
N ASP A 219 -15.67 14.63 -7.96
CA ASP A 219 -16.37 13.91 -9.03
C ASP A 219 -16.95 12.55 -8.60
N GLY A 220 -16.81 12.19 -7.32
CA GLY A 220 -17.32 10.95 -6.73
C GLY A 220 -16.35 9.76 -6.76
N GLY A 221 -15.20 9.90 -7.44
CA GLY A 221 -14.16 8.87 -7.45
C GLY A 221 -13.64 8.54 -6.05
N LEU A 222 -13.30 7.28 -5.78
CA LEU A 222 -12.68 6.88 -4.52
C LEU A 222 -11.28 7.47 -4.40
N ALA A 223 -10.93 7.95 -3.21
CA ALA A 223 -9.65 8.54 -2.88
C ALA A 223 -9.18 8.03 -1.52
N GLY A 224 -8.84 6.75 -1.46
CA GLY A 224 -8.36 6.06 -0.27
C GLY A 224 -9.44 5.77 0.78
N SER A 225 -9.03 5.06 1.81
CA SER A 225 -9.86 4.61 2.93
C SER A 225 -9.85 5.61 4.09
N VAL A 226 -10.79 5.44 5.02
CA VAL A 226 -10.70 5.98 6.38
C VAL A 226 -10.76 4.92 7.47
N VAL A 227 -10.73 3.64 7.11
CA VAL A 227 -10.85 2.50 8.03
C VAL A 227 -9.52 2.18 8.70
N PRO A 228 -9.49 2.03 10.04
CA PRO A 228 -8.29 1.64 10.76
C PRO A 228 -7.92 0.17 10.52
N LEU A 229 -6.63 -0.14 10.65
CA LEU A 229 -6.08 -1.46 10.29
C LEU A 229 -6.72 -2.63 11.05
N ASN A 230 -7.08 -2.45 12.34
CA ASN A 230 -7.74 -3.51 13.11
C ASN A 230 -9.11 -3.88 12.54
N LYS A 231 -9.86 -2.89 12.05
CA LYS A 231 -11.14 -3.12 11.35
C LYS A 231 -10.89 -3.78 10.00
N ALA A 232 -9.91 -3.35 9.23
CA ALA A 232 -9.54 -4.00 7.97
C ALA A 232 -9.19 -5.49 8.17
N VAL A 233 -8.41 -5.82 9.21
CA VAL A 233 -8.09 -7.21 9.61
C VAL A 233 -9.35 -7.99 9.98
N LYS A 234 -10.20 -7.41 10.83
CA LYS A 234 -11.49 -8.02 11.23
C LYS A 234 -12.35 -8.32 10.01
N THR A 235 -12.53 -7.34 9.13
CA THR A 235 -13.36 -7.48 7.94
C THR A 235 -12.83 -8.55 7.00
N PHE A 236 -11.51 -8.63 6.79
CA PHE A 236 -10.91 -9.69 5.98
C PHE A 236 -11.19 -11.07 6.60
N PHE A 237 -10.97 -11.21 7.92
CA PHE A 237 -11.23 -12.44 8.67
C PHE A 237 -12.70 -12.88 8.60
N GLU A 238 -13.65 -11.97 8.78
CA GLU A 238 -15.09 -12.29 8.80
C GLU A 238 -15.66 -12.61 7.41
N ASN A 239 -14.99 -12.19 6.33
CA ASN A 239 -15.49 -12.30 4.97
C ASN A 239 -14.71 -13.28 4.08
N THR A 240 -13.75 -14.01 4.64
CA THR A 240 -12.95 -15.01 3.93
C THR A 240 -12.83 -16.30 4.74
N SER A 241 -12.24 -17.33 4.16
CA SER A 241 -11.89 -18.57 4.84
C SER A 241 -10.55 -18.50 5.61
N ALA A 242 -9.96 -17.31 5.75
CA ALA A 242 -8.73 -17.13 6.53
C ALA A 242 -9.00 -17.27 8.03
N THR A 243 -8.04 -17.82 8.75
CA THR A 243 -8.04 -17.78 10.21
C THR A 243 -7.66 -16.39 10.71
N LEU A 244 -8.01 -16.06 11.96
CA LEU A 244 -7.59 -14.81 12.59
C LEU A 244 -6.06 -14.66 12.60
N ASN A 245 -5.32 -15.75 12.85
CA ASN A 245 -3.86 -15.73 12.85
C ASN A 245 -3.28 -15.37 11.47
N GLU A 246 -3.88 -15.90 10.40
CA GLU A 246 -3.49 -15.55 9.03
C GLU A 246 -3.82 -14.09 8.73
N ALA A 247 -4.99 -13.59 9.14
CA ALA A 247 -5.34 -12.17 8.97
C ALA A 247 -4.37 -11.23 9.70
N VAL A 248 -3.97 -11.58 10.93
CA VAL A 248 -2.94 -10.85 11.69
C VAL A 248 -1.57 -10.97 11.02
N GLN A 249 -1.22 -12.14 10.48
CA GLN A 249 0.03 -12.34 9.72
C GLN A 249 0.09 -11.40 8.50
N MET A 250 -1.02 -11.28 7.76
CA MET A 250 -1.15 -10.40 6.60
C MET A 250 -0.97 -8.91 6.94
N ALA A 251 -1.28 -8.49 8.18
CA ALA A 251 -1.15 -7.10 8.62
C ALA A 251 0.11 -6.80 9.45
N SER A 252 0.95 -7.80 9.75
CA SER A 252 2.09 -7.64 10.66
C SER A 252 3.35 -8.36 10.16
N TYR A 253 3.33 -9.68 10.11
CA TYR A 253 4.50 -10.48 9.74
C TYR A 253 4.89 -10.31 8.27
N ASN A 254 3.90 -10.33 7.38
CA ASN A 254 4.13 -10.22 5.93
C ASN A 254 4.72 -8.87 5.53
N PRO A 255 4.20 -7.70 5.96
CA PRO A 255 4.85 -6.43 5.67
C PRO A 255 6.24 -6.32 6.32
N ALA A 256 6.43 -6.81 7.55
CA ALA A 256 7.75 -6.81 8.19
C ALA A 256 8.79 -7.66 7.41
N THR A 257 8.38 -8.80 6.88
CA THR A 257 9.23 -9.66 6.06
C THR A 257 9.55 -9.01 4.72
N SER A 258 8.56 -8.38 4.08
CA SER A 258 8.74 -7.69 2.79
C SER A 258 9.74 -6.55 2.91
N LEU A 259 9.65 -5.77 3.99
CA LEU A 259 10.59 -4.68 4.31
C LEU A 259 11.95 -5.17 4.87
N GLY A 260 12.15 -6.48 5.02
CA GLY A 260 13.42 -7.03 5.55
C GLY A 260 13.67 -6.73 7.03
N ILE A 261 12.63 -6.46 7.82
CA ILE A 261 12.70 -6.09 9.24
C ILE A 261 12.05 -7.14 10.17
N SER A 262 11.70 -8.31 9.66
CA SER A 262 11.08 -9.39 10.45
C SER A 262 11.95 -9.92 11.58
N TYR A 263 13.26 -9.64 11.57
CA TYR A 263 14.16 -9.94 12.69
C TYR A 263 13.86 -9.12 13.94
N ARG A 264 13.10 -8.02 13.83
CA ARG A 264 12.76 -7.13 14.96
C ARG A 264 11.29 -6.77 15.08
N LYS A 265 10.48 -6.89 14.02
CA LYS A 265 9.03 -6.59 14.00
C LYS A 265 8.22 -7.78 13.45
N GLY A 266 6.90 -7.72 13.59
CA GLY A 266 5.97 -8.56 12.83
C GLY A 266 5.52 -9.86 13.53
N SER A 267 6.14 -10.25 14.64
CA SER A 267 5.74 -11.41 15.43
C SER A 267 6.17 -11.27 16.89
N ILE A 268 5.55 -12.08 17.76
CA ILE A 268 5.85 -12.12 19.19
C ILE A 268 6.90 -13.18 19.44
N GLU A 269 8.17 -12.77 19.47
CA GLU A 269 9.31 -13.65 19.70
C GLU A 269 10.34 -12.96 20.60
N VAL A 270 11.05 -13.74 21.41
CA VAL A 270 12.10 -13.22 22.30
C VAL A 270 13.18 -12.50 21.49
N GLY A 271 13.51 -11.28 21.89
CA GLY A 271 14.53 -10.44 21.25
C GLY A 271 14.00 -9.45 20.21
N LYS A 272 12.71 -9.52 19.84
CA LYS A 272 12.05 -8.53 18.98
C LYS A 272 11.56 -7.32 19.77
N ASP A 273 11.25 -6.23 19.07
CA ASP A 273 10.68 -5.04 19.69
C ASP A 273 9.29 -5.36 20.26
N ALA A 274 9.01 -4.90 21.48
CA ALA A 274 7.71 -5.09 22.14
C ALA A 274 6.65 -4.10 21.59
N ASP A 275 6.42 -4.17 20.29
CA ASP A 275 5.31 -3.52 19.58
C ASP A 275 4.13 -4.49 19.58
N LEU A 276 3.21 -4.29 20.53
CA LEU A 276 2.15 -5.24 20.82
C LEU A 276 0.79 -4.55 20.83
N ILE A 277 -0.22 -5.27 20.35
CA ILE A 277 -1.62 -4.84 20.40
C ILE A 277 -2.40 -5.90 21.18
N VAL A 278 -3.18 -5.47 22.16
CA VAL A 278 -4.14 -6.30 22.89
C VAL A 278 -5.53 -5.87 22.45
N PHE A 279 -6.35 -6.83 22.02
CA PHE A 279 -7.72 -6.61 21.57
C PHE A 279 -8.66 -7.67 22.17
N ASP A 280 -9.97 -7.37 22.18
CA ASP A 280 -11.00 -8.31 22.64
C ASP A 280 -11.50 -9.25 21.53
N GLU A 281 -12.49 -10.10 21.82
CA GLU A 281 -13.08 -11.03 20.85
C GLU A 281 -13.68 -10.35 19.60
N ASN A 282 -13.93 -9.04 19.65
CA ASN A 282 -14.46 -8.26 18.53
C ASN A 282 -13.36 -7.50 17.77
N LEU A 283 -12.08 -7.75 18.07
CA LEU A 283 -10.91 -7.01 17.58
C LEU A 283 -10.94 -5.50 17.92
N GLU A 284 -11.63 -5.12 19.00
CA GLU A 284 -11.55 -3.77 19.54
C GLU A 284 -10.27 -3.62 20.37
N ILE A 285 -9.48 -2.59 20.08
CA ILE A 285 -8.17 -2.39 20.69
C ILE A 285 -8.33 -1.96 22.16
N LYS A 286 -7.72 -2.71 23.07
CA LYS A 286 -7.66 -2.41 24.50
C LYS A 286 -6.35 -1.78 24.91
N LYS A 287 -5.23 -2.30 24.40
CA LYS A 287 -3.89 -1.77 24.75
C LYS A 287 -2.97 -1.78 23.54
N VAL A 288 -2.13 -0.76 23.48
CA VAL A 288 -1.03 -0.70 22.50
C VAL A 288 0.27 -0.45 23.26
N PHE A 289 1.26 -1.27 22.97
CA PHE A 289 2.63 -1.10 23.43
C PHE A 289 3.51 -0.75 22.24
N ILE A 290 4.38 0.24 22.41
CA ILE A 290 5.38 0.66 21.42
C ILE A 290 6.73 0.55 22.09
N GLU A 291 7.57 -0.36 21.59
CA GLU A 291 8.88 -0.71 22.14
C GLU A 291 8.82 -0.96 23.66
N GLY A 292 7.76 -1.63 24.12
CA GLY A 292 7.53 -2.01 25.50
C GLY A 292 6.85 -0.95 26.37
N LYS A 293 6.62 0.26 25.86
CA LYS A 293 5.91 1.33 26.58
C LYS A 293 4.43 1.32 26.27
N LEU A 294 3.59 1.46 27.29
CA LEU A 294 2.13 1.55 27.13
C LEU A 294 1.77 2.90 26.47
N ALA A 295 1.29 2.85 25.23
CA ALA A 295 0.93 4.01 24.42
C ALA A 295 -0.59 4.28 24.41
N LEU A 296 -1.39 3.22 24.51
CA LEU A 296 -2.86 3.29 24.60
C LEU A 296 -3.35 2.33 25.68
N ASN A 297 -4.33 2.75 26.49
CA ASN A 297 -5.02 1.92 27.47
C ASN A 297 -6.52 2.29 27.53
N GLU A 298 -7.31 1.56 26.75
CA GLU A 298 -8.77 1.58 26.80
C GLU A 298 -9.24 0.53 27.81
N ASN A 299 -9.98 0.98 28.83
CA ASN A 299 -10.48 0.12 29.90
C ASN A 299 -11.69 -0.72 29.45
#